data_AF-A0A7X9QH17-F1
#
_entry.id   AF-A0A7X9QH17-F1
#
_cell.length_a   1.000
_cell.length_b   1.000
_cell.length_c   1.000
_cell.angle_alpha   90.00
_cell.angle_beta   90.00
_cell.angle_gamma   90.00
#
_symmetry.space_group_name_H-M   'P 1'
#
loop_
_entity.id
_entity.type
_entity.pdbx_description
1 polymer ?
#
loop_
_entity_poly.entity_id
_entity_poly.type
_entity_poly.pdbx_seq_one_letter_code
_entity_poly.pdbx_strand_id
1 'polypeptide(L)' 'MESHLVRIINRLELMTTDSSNLKRHFERDGAVVAEVSFNNDPENGPVFILRDVAARETYTFDSIDLIAMEIYDLLY' A
#
# COMPACT_ATOMS: atom_id res chain seq x y z
N MET A 1 -12.14 -5.72 18.17
CA MET A 1 -11.11 -4.72 17.89
C MET A 1 -10.34 -5.26 16.70
N GLU A 2 -10.53 -4.68 15.52
CA GLU A 2 -9.89 -5.19 14.30
C GLU A 2 -8.44 -4.68 14.26
N SER A 3 -7.48 -5.56 13.97
CA SER A 3 -6.06 -5.18 13.92
C SER A 3 -5.83 -4.12 12.83
N HIS A 4 -5.05 -3.08 13.16
CA HIS A 4 -4.65 -2.05 12.20
C HIS A 4 -3.97 -2.63 10.96
N LEU A 5 -3.11 -3.65 11.14
CA LEU A 5 -2.45 -4.35 10.05
C LEU A 5 -3.46 -5.08 9.16
N VAL A 6 -4.46 -5.75 9.75
CA VAL A 6 -5.54 -6.43 9.00
C VAL A 6 -6.33 -5.43 8.15
N ARG A 7 -6.62 -4.23 8.69
CA ARG A 7 -7.28 -3.17 7.92
C ARG A 7 -6.44 -2.67 6.74
N ILE A 8 -5.12 -2.61 6.89
CA ILE A 8 -4.20 -2.25 5.80
C ILE A 8 -4.23 -3.32 4.72
N ILE A 9 -4.06 -4.60 5.09
CA ILE A 9 -4.08 -5.75 4.17
C ILE A 9 -5.39 -5.78 3.39
N ASN A 10 -6.54 -5.74 4.07
CA ASN A 10 -7.85 -5.75 3.41
C ASN A 10 -8.02 -4.62 2.39
N ARG A 11 -7.46 -3.43 2.68
CA ARG A 11 -7.54 -2.27 1.77
C ARG A 11 -6.64 -2.46 0.54
N LEU A 12 -5.49 -3.09 0.70
CA LEU A 12 -4.59 -3.46 -0.39
C LEU A 12 -5.18 -4.59 -1.24
N GLU A 13 -5.83 -5.59 -0.63
CA GLU A 13 -6.53 -6.67 -1.37
C GLU A 13 -7.66 -6.12 -2.24
N LEU A 14 -8.47 -5.19 -1.70
CA LEU A 14 -9.51 -4.54 -2.50
C LEU A 14 -8.92 -3.81 -3.71
N MET A 15 -7.73 -3.22 -3.56
CA MET A 15 -7.02 -2.55 -4.65
C MET A 15 -6.50 -3.52 -5.72
N THR A 16 -6.22 -4.78 -5.41
CA THR A 16 -5.83 -5.77 -6.42
C THR A 16 -7.01 -6.33 -7.22
N THR A 17 -8.21 -6.33 -6.61
CA THR A 17 -9.44 -6.80 -7.26
C THR A 17 -10.16 -5.74 -8.09
N ASP A 18 -9.98 -4.45 -7.77
CA ASP A 18 -10.65 -3.32 -8.42
C ASP A 18 -9.71 -2.62 -9.41
N SER A 19 -9.89 -2.90 -10.70
CA SER A 19 -9.09 -2.32 -11.80
C SER A 19 -9.39 -0.83 -12.06
N SER A 20 -10.43 -0.26 -11.44
CA SER A 20 -10.81 1.14 -11.66
C SER A 20 -9.95 2.13 -10.88
N ASN A 21 -9.34 1.71 -9.77
CA ASN A 21 -8.56 2.59 -8.91
C ASN A 21 -7.31 1.91 -8.37
N LEU A 22 -6.22 2.02 -9.14
CA LEU A 22 -4.91 1.44 -8.85
C LEU A 22 -4.03 2.33 -7.97
N LYS A 23 -4.59 3.37 -7.32
CA LYS A 23 -3.88 4.23 -6.38
C LYS A 23 -4.63 4.36 -5.05
N ARG A 24 -3.90 4.38 -3.93
CA ARG A 24 -4.47 4.56 -2.59
C ARG A 24 -3.58 5.48 -1.75
N HIS A 25 -4.19 6.39 -1.02
CA HIS A 25 -3.50 7.22 -0.01
C HIS A 25 -3.75 6.68 1.39
N PHE A 26 -2.72 6.67 2.20
CA PHE A 26 -2.77 6.38 3.62
C PHE A 26 -2.42 7.64 4.40
N GLU A 27 -3.25 7.96 5.37
CA GLU A 27 -3.22 9.25 6.08
C GLU A 27 -3.03 9.03 7.57
N ARG A 28 -2.24 9.91 8.18
CA ARG A 28 -2.08 10.05 9.63
C ARG A 28 -2.26 11.52 9.99
N ASP A 29 -3.12 11.79 10.97
CA ASP A 29 -3.42 13.16 11.42
C ASP A 29 -3.84 14.13 10.30
N GLY A 30 -4.56 13.61 9.29
CA GLY A 30 -5.03 14.38 8.14
C GLY A 30 -3.96 14.69 7.08
N ALA A 31 -2.74 14.17 7.24
CA ALA A 31 -1.66 14.27 6.25
C ALA A 31 -1.45 12.92 5.55
N VAL A 32 -1.30 12.94 4.23
CA VAL A 32 -0.92 11.75 3.45
C VAL A 32 0.53 11.40 3.79
N VAL A 33 0.75 10.21 4.36
CA VAL A 33 2.10 9.71 4.70
C VAL A 33 2.61 8.72 3.67
N ALA A 34 1.70 8.00 3.02
CA ALA A 34 2.02 6.96 2.06
C ALA A 34 1.07 6.99 0.85
N GLU A 35 1.63 6.93 -0.35
CA GLU A 35 0.88 6.73 -1.60
C GLU A 35 1.25 5.35 -2.17
N VAL A 36 0.25 4.50 -2.40
CA VAL A 36 0.43 3.16 -2.96
C VAL A 36 -0.14 3.12 -4.36
N SER A 37 0.63 2.53 -5.28
CA SER A 37 0.18 2.18 -6.63
C SER A 37 0.33 0.66 -6.86
N PHE A 38 -0.57 0.08 -7.65
CA PHE A 38 -0.57 -1.36 -7.95
C PHE A 38 -0.47 -1.58 -9.45
N ASN A 39 0.37 -2.52 -9.84
CA ASN A 39 0.42 -3.08 -11.18
C ASN A 39 0.36 -4.60 -11.07
N ASN A 40 -0.39 -5.26 -11.95
CA ASN A 40 -0.39 -6.71 -12.05
C ASN A 40 0.01 -7.10 -13.45
N ASP A 41 1.27 -7.51 -13.60
CA ASP A 41 1.82 -7.92 -14.87
C ASP A 41 1.64 -9.44 -15.05
N PRO A 42 1.11 -9.93 -16.18
CA PRO A 42 0.92 -11.37 -16.39
C PRO A 42 2.21 -12.21 -16.33
N GLU A 43 3.37 -11.62 -16.61
CA GLU A 43 4.66 -12.31 -16.66
C GLU A 43 5.43 -12.19 -15.34
N ASN A 44 5.32 -11.05 -14.67
CA ASN A 44 6.12 -10.71 -13.48
C ASN A 44 5.31 -10.75 -12.17
N GLY A 45 3.98 -10.88 -12.26
CA GLY A 45 3.09 -10.95 -11.11
C GLY A 45 2.70 -9.57 -10.52
N PRO A 46 2.15 -9.55 -9.30
CA PRO A 46 1.73 -8.33 -8.61
C PRO A 46 2.94 -7.51 -8.16
N VAL A 47 2.89 -6.21 -8.45
CA VAL A 47 3.90 -5.23 -8.04
C VAL A 47 3.20 -4.07 -7.34
N PHE A 48 3.55 -3.85 -6.08
CA PHE A 48 3.12 -2.71 -5.29
C PHE A 48 4.23 -1.68 -5.21
N ILE A 49 3.89 -0.42 -5.48
CA ILE A 49 4.82 0.69 -5.40
C ILE A 49 4.35 1.60 -4.28
N LEU A 50 5.16 1.74 -3.23
CA LEU A 50 4.91 2.62 -2.10
C LEU A 50 5.79 3.86 -2.22
N ARG A 51 5.18 5.04 -2.13
CA ARG A 51 5.90 6.30 -1.94
C ARG A 51 5.77 6.75 -0.49
N ASP A 52 6.89 6.86 0.19
CA ASP A 52 6.99 7.59 1.46
C ASP A 52 7.03 9.09 1.13
N VAL A 53 6.01 9.81 1.57
CA VAL A 53 5.86 11.25 1.29
C VAL A 53 6.89 12.07 2.06
N ALA A 54 7.23 11.68 3.30
CA ALA A 54 8.14 12.40 4.17
C ALA A 54 9.60 12.20 3.73
N ALA A 55 10.01 10.95 3.49
CA ALA A 55 11.36 10.64 3.01
C ALA A 55 11.57 11.01 1.53
N ARG A 56 10.48 11.17 0.77
CA ARG A 56 10.49 11.37 -0.70
C ARG A 56 11.12 10.19 -1.43
N GLU A 57 10.96 9.00 -0.88
CA GLU A 57 11.51 7.76 -1.40
C GLU A 57 10.39 6.89 -1.98
N THR A 58 10.78 5.94 -2.82
CA THR A 58 9.86 4.99 -3.44
C THR A 58 10.41 3.59 -3.31
N TYR A 59 9.56 2.71 -2.82
CA TYR A 59 9.84 1.32 -2.54
C TYR A 59 8.95 0.44 -3.40
N THR A 60 9.44 -0.74 -3.78
CA THR A 60 8.69 -1.68 -4.62
C THR A 60 8.64 -3.02 -3.91
N PHE A 61 7.47 -3.64 -3.90
CA PHE A 61 7.18 -4.89 -3.21
C PHE A 61 6.45 -5.85 -4.13
N ASP A 62 6.77 -7.13 -4.02
CA ASP A 62 6.11 -8.27 -4.70
C ASP A 62 5.10 -8.98 -3.78
N SER A 63 5.08 -8.63 -2.49
CA SER A 63 4.22 -9.23 -1.47
C SER A 63 3.36 -8.19 -0.77
N ILE A 64 2.07 -8.50 -0.64
CA ILE A 64 1.09 -7.68 0.07
C ILE A 64 1.42 -7.55 1.56
N ASP A 65 2.00 -8.60 2.16
CA ASP A 65 2.35 -8.62 3.58
C ASP A 65 3.53 -7.66 3.86
N LEU A 66 4.52 -7.64 2.96
CA LEU A 66 5.69 -6.78 3.11
C LEU A 66 5.33 -5.30 3.03
N ILE A 67 4.56 -4.90 2.00
CA ILE A 67 4.11 -3.52 1.89
C ILE A 67 3.13 -3.15 3.02
N ALA A 68 2.32 -4.09 3.51
CA ALA A 68 1.42 -3.82 4.63
C ALA A 68 2.18 -3.51 5.93
N MET A 69 3.29 -4.20 6.20
CA MET A 69 4.18 -3.88 7.31
C MET A 69 4.81 -2.50 7.15
N GLU A 70 5.31 -2.17 5.96
CA GLU A 70 5.90 -0.85 5.71
C GLU A 70 4.87 0.29 5.90
N ILE A 71 3.65 0.12 5.39
CA ILE A 71 2.57 1.09 5.60
C ILE A 71 2.19 1.18 7.08
N TYR A 72 2.21 0.06 7.81
CA TYR A 72 1.94 0.06 9.24
C TYR A 72 2.95 0.91 10.00
N ASP A 73 4.25 0.73 9.71
CA ASP A 73 5.34 1.49 10.33
C ASP A 73 5.28 2.99 9.99
N LEU A 74 4.82 3.36 8.78
CA LEU A 74 4.59 4.76 8.42
C LEU A 74 3.39 5.39 9.16
N LEU A 75 2.39 4.58 9.53
CA LEU A 75 1.16 5.04 10.15
C LEU A 75 1.19 5.04 11.68
N TYR A 76 1.97 4.17 12.32
CA TYR A 76 1.91 3.91 13.77
C TYR A 76 3.29 3.93 14.42
#